data_AF-A0A9D1KNV7-F1
#
_entry.id   AF-A0A9D1KNV7-F1
#
_cell.length_a   1.000
_cell.length_b   1.000
_cell.length_c   1.000
_cell.angle_alpha   90.00
_cell.angle_beta   90.00
_cell.angle_gamma   90.00
#
_symmetry.space_group_name_H-M   'P 1'
#
loop_
_entity.id
_entity.type
_entity.pdbx_description
1 polymer ?
#
loop_
_entity_poly.entity_id
_entity_poly.type
_entity_poly.pdbx_seq_one_letter_code
_entity_poly.pdbx_strand_id
1 'polypeptide(L)'
;MAWYSRRTSQLTGQILADAAVAAWTVLWLVLARVVDGSIRAIADPLRVTATQARQTADQVRAAGAEVDKIPGVGGMIKLPLDNASGSLEEIAAAAERQITAIETAAAVTGLVTFAIPFLIALVIWLPRRLRYLRTSRAAQLIVDQGRGTDLLALRALAHHPIERLRAISDDPVKAWRAADPECMEQLAALEVHRLGIRPGPDHRGPGRPGVDRPAVR
;
A
#
# COMPACT_ATOMS: atom_id res chain seq x y z
N MET A 1 28.12 -0.47 -13.76
CA MET A 1 26.67 -0.73 -13.72
C MET A 1 26.40 -2.12 -14.26
N ALA A 2 26.18 -3.10 -13.38
CA ALA A 2 25.82 -4.45 -13.80
C ALA A 2 24.56 -4.85 -13.04
N TRP A 3 23.44 -4.64 -13.71
CA TRP A 3 22.13 -5.17 -13.38
C TRP A 3 22.20 -6.71 -13.41
N TYR A 4 21.37 -7.39 -12.61
CA TYR A 4 21.20 -8.86 -12.52
C TYR A 4 22.17 -9.65 -11.61
N SER A 5 21.70 -9.93 -10.40
CA SER A 5 21.83 -11.23 -9.74
C SER A 5 20.41 -11.71 -9.35
N ARG A 6 19.70 -12.32 -10.32
CA ARG A 6 18.36 -12.87 -10.05
C ARG A 6 18.50 -14.14 -9.21
N ARG A 7 18.15 -14.07 -7.93
CA ARG A 7 17.60 -15.24 -7.24
C ARG A 7 16.11 -15.30 -7.57
N THR A 8 15.79 -16.03 -8.64
CA THR A 8 14.45 -16.06 -9.26
C THR A 8 13.34 -16.35 -8.25
N SER A 9 13.54 -17.23 -7.27
CA SER A 9 12.48 -17.55 -6.29
C SER A 9 12.13 -16.42 -5.32
N GLN A 10 13.09 -15.57 -4.93
CA GLN A 10 12.83 -14.42 -4.06
C GLN A 10 12.21 -13.25 -4.83
N LEU A 11 12.60 -13.07 -6.09
CA LEU A 11 12.01 -12.07 -6.98
C LEU A 11 10.57 -12.43 -7.36
N THR A 12 10.28 -13.69 -7.66
CA THR A 12 8.90 -14.11 -7.98
C THR A 12 7.99 -13.96 -6.77
N GLY A 13 8.46 -14.33 -5.57
CA GLY A 13 7.69 -14.11 -4.33
C GLY A 13 7.45 -12.63 -4.02
N GLN A 14 8.40 -11.76 -4.34
CA GLN A 14 8.27 -10.31 -4.15
C GLN A 14 7.31 -9.68 -5.16
N ILE A 15 7.42 -10.03 -6.45
CA ILE A 15 6.48 -9.58 -7.48
C ILE A 15 5.07 -10.08 -7.17
N LEU A 16 4.93 -11.34 -6.72
CA LEU A 16 3.63 -11.88 -6.35
C LEU A 16 3.05 -11.18 -5.12
N ALA A 17 3.87 -10.86 -4.11
CA ALA A 17 3.43 -10.10 -2.94
C ALA A 17 3.02 -8.67 -3.30
N ASP A 18 3.80 -7.98 -4.13
CA ASP A 18 3.49 -6.62 -4.59
C ASP A 18 2.24 -6.63 -5.48
N ALA A 19 2.10 -7.62 -6.36
CA ALA A 19 0.89 -7.82 -7.17
C ALA A 19 -0.33 -8.17 -6.31
N ALA A 20 -0.18 -8.97 -5.26
CA ALA A 20 -1.25 -9.28 -4.33
C ALA A 20 -1.71 -8.03 -3.56
N VAL A 21 -0.78 -7.20 -3.09
CA VAL A 21 -1.10 -5.92 -2.43
C VAL A 21 -1.77 -4.95 -3.40
N ALA A 22 -1.28 -4.87 -4.64
CA ALA A 22 -1.89 -4.05 -5.68
C ALA A 22 -3.31 -4.52 -6.00
N ALA A 23 -3.50 -5.82 -6.25
CA ALA A 23 -4.81 -6.42 -6.51
C ALA A 23 -5.77 -6.22 -5.33
N TRP A 24 -5.29 -6.40 -4.11
CA TRP A 24 -6.04 -6.12 -2.88
C TRP A 24 -6.48 -4.67 -2.79
N THR A 25 -5.57 -3.73 -3.06
CA THR A 25 -5.87 -2.28 -3.04
C THR A 25 -6.90 -1.92 -4.10
N VAL A 26 -6.76 -2.46 -5.32
CA VAL A 26 -7.71 -2.24 -6.42
C VAL A 26 -9.08 -2.82 -6.06
N LEU A 27 -9.14 -4.03 -5.50
CA LEU A 27 -10.38 -4.65 -5.06
C LEU A 27 -11.15 -3.76 -4.07
N TRP A 28 -10.48 -3.27 -3.04
CA TRP A 28 -11.11 -2.40 -2.04
C TRP A 28 -11.46 -1.02 -2.57
N LEU A 29 -10.68 -0.49 -3.52
CA LEU A 29 -11.02 0.74 -4.21
C LEU A 29 -12.32 0.59 -5.01
N VAL A 30 -12.46 -0.50 -5.76
CA VAL A 30 -13.69 -0.81 -6.50
C VAL A 30 -14.86 -0.97 -5.53
N LEU A 31 -14.68 -1.72 -4.46
CA LEU A 31 -15.73 -1.94 -3.47
C LEU A 31 -16.18 -0.62 -2.80
N ALA A 32 -15.24 0.25 -2.43
CA ALA A 32 -15.55 1.57 -1.88
C ALA A 32 -16.37 2.43 -2.86
N ARG A 33 -16.06 2.38 -4.16
CA ARG A 33 -16.81 3.10 -5.20
C ARG A 33 -18.21 2.52 -5.39
N VAL A 34 -18.36 1.21 -5.33
CA VAL A 34 -19.67 0.54 -5.38
C VAL A 34 -20.52 0.97 -4.19
N VAL A 35 -19.95 1.00 -2.99
CA VAL A 35 -20.66 1.43 -1.77
C VAL A 35 -21.06 2.91 -1.83
N ASP A 36 -20.14 3.82 -2.15
CA ASP A 36 -20.44 5.26 -2.30
C ASP A 36 -21.53 5.49 -3.36
N GLY A 37 -21.41 4.84 -4.54
CA GLY A 37 -22.41 4.94 -5.60
C GLY A 37 -23.79 4.40 -5.18
N SER A 38 -23.83 3.28 -4.45
CA SER A 38 -25.08 2.68 -3.97
C SER A 38 -25.80 3.59 -2.96
N ILE A 39 -25.04 4.27 -2.09
CA ILE A 39 -25.61 5.22 -1.12
C ILE A 39 -26.09 6.49 -1.85
N ARG A 40 -25.31 7.01 -2.80
CA ARG A 40 -25.70 8.20 -3.59
C ARG A 40 -26.94 7.96 -4.44
N ALA A 41 -27.17 6.74 -4.91
CA ALA A 41 -28.37 6.37 -5.65
C ALA A 41 -29.66 6.59 -4.83
N ILE A 42 -29.58 6.55 -3.49
CA ILE A 42 -30.71 6.86 -2.60
C ILE A 42 -31.12 8.34 -2.71
N ALA A 43 -30.19 9.24 -3.10
CA ALA A 43 -30.49 10.66 -3.25
C ALA A 43 -31.21 11.01 -4.57
N ASP A 44 -31.20 10.12 -5.58
CA ASP A 44 -31.78 10.42 -6.89
C ASP A 44 -33.30 10.70 -6.83
N PRO A 45 -34.14 9.89 -6.15
CA PRO A 45 -35.56 10.21 -5.99
C PRO A 45 -35.80 11.51 -5.23
N LEU A 46 -34.95 11.83 -4.24
CA LEU A 46 -35.04 13.07 -3.48
C LEU A 46 -34.72 14.29 -4.34
N ARG A 47 -33.74 14.20 -5.25
CA ARG A 47 -33.42 15.29 -6.20
C ARG A 47 -34.62 15.60 -7.09
N VAL A 48 -35.24 14.56 -7.66
CA VAL A 48 -36.46 14.71 -8.47
C VAL A 48 -37.57 15.37 -7.65
N THR A 49 -37.77 14.93 -6.41
CA THR A 49 -38.79 15.49 -5.50
C THR A 49 -38.51 16.96 -5.19
N ALA A 50 -37.27 17.32 -4.87
CA ALA A 50 -36.87 18.70 -4.58
C ALA A 50 -37.10 19.62 -5.79
N THR A 51 -36.75 19.17 -6.99
CA THR A 51 -36.98 19.91 -8.23
C THR A 51 -38.47 20.09 -8.51
N GLN A 52 -39.27 19.03 -8.38
CA GLN A 52 -40.72 19.10 -8.58
C GLN A 52 -41.40 20.01 -7.56
N ALA A 53 -40.99 19.96 -6.29
CA ALA A 53 -41.52 20.83 -5.25
C ALA A 53 -41.23 22.30 -5.55
N ARG A 54 -40.00 22.66 -5.98
CA ARG A 54 -39.66 24.04 -6.40
C ARG A 54 -40.48 24.49 -7.60
N GLN A 55 -40.53 23.66 -8.65
CA GLN A 55 -41.28 24.00 -9.85
C GLN A 55 -42.77 24.22 -9.53
N THR A 56 -43.33 23.40 -8.63
CA THR A 56 -44.73 23.56 -8.19
C THR A 56 -44.89 24.82 -7.33
N ALA A 57 -43.95 25.13 -6.44
CA ALA A 57 -43.96 26.37 -5.67
C ALA A 57 -43.98 27.60 -6.58
N ASP A 58 -43.14 27.61 -7.61
CA ASP A 58 -43.05 28.69 -8.60
C ASP A 58 -44.36 28.84 -9.39
N GLN A 59 -44.98 27.73 -9.80
CA GLN A 59 -46.28 27.75 -10.48
C GLN A 59 -47.39 28.29 -9.58
N VAL A 60 -47.45 27.86 -8.31
CA VAL A 60 -48.44 28.31 -7.33
C VAL A 60 -48.27 29.79 -7.04
N ARG A 61 -47.03 30.25 -6.87
CA ARG A 61 -46.69 31.67 -6.69
C ARG A 61 -47.09 32.52 -7.90
N ALA A 62 -46.80 32.04 -9.11
CA ALA A 62 -47.20 32.71 -10.34
C ALA A 62 -48.73 32.81 -10.46
N ALA A 63 -49.46 31.75 -10.11
CA ALA A 63 -50.92 31.78 -10.05
C ALA A 63 -51.44 32.78 -9.01
N GLY A 64 -50.82 32.83 -7.82
CA GLY A 64 -51.13 33.83 -6.78
C GLY A 64 -50.97 35.26 -7.27
N ALA A 65 -49.88 35.54 -8.01
CA ALA A 65 -49.63 36.85 -8.61
C ALA A 65 -50.64 37.23 -9.70
N GLU A 66 -51.18 36.26 -10.44
CA GLU A 66 -52.23 36.52 -11.43
C GLU A 66 -53.58 36.82 -10.77
N VAL A 67 -53.95 36.04 -9.75
CA VAL A 67 -55.21 36.19 -9.01
C VAL A 67 -55.26 37.50 -8.21
N ASP A 68 -54.10 37.99 -7.74
CA ASP A 68 -53.97 39.29 -7.05
C ASP A 68 -54.53 40.47 -7.87
N LYS A 69 -54.54 40.34 -9.21
CA LYS A 69 -55.05 41.37 -10.12
C LYS A 69 -56.57 41.51 -10.10
N ILE A 70 -57.29 40.58 -9.46
CA ILE A 70 -58.77 40.59 -9.40
C ILE A 70 -59.24 41.52 -8.26
N PRO A 71 -59.92 42.64 -8.55
CA PRO A 71 -60.36 43.58 -7.52
C PRO A 71 -61.40 42.97 -6.57
N GLY A 72 -61.30 43.30 -5.28
CA GLY A 72 -62.22 42.87 -4.22
C GLY A 72 -61.94 41.50 -3.61
N VAL A 73 -61.34 40.55 -4.35
CA VAL A 73 -61.13 39.16 -3.89
C VAL A 73 -59.69 38.65 -4.03
N GLY A 74 -58.86 39.28 -4.87
CA GLY A 74 -57.51 38.78 -5.22
C GLY A 74 -56.61 38.51 -4.02
N GLY A 75 -56.54 39.45 -3.07
CA GLY A 75 -55.72 39.30 -1.87
C GLY A 75 -56.16 38.15 -0.94
N MET A 76 -57.45 37.82 -0.89
CA MET A 76 -57.96 36.70 -0.06
C MET A 76 -57.56 35.34 -0.62
N ILE A 77 -57.38 35.23 -1.94
CA ILE A 77 -56.97 33.99 -2.62
C ILE A 77 -55.44 33.90 -2.73
N LYS A 78 -54.75 35.04 -2.87
CA LYS A 78 -53.29 35.10 -2.90
C LYS A 78 -52.65 34.57 -1.63
N LEU A 79 -53.13 34.98 -0.45
CA LEU A 79 -52.53 34.58 0.83
C LEU A 79 -52.39 33.05 1.00
N PRO A 80 -53.44 32.22 0.79
CA PRO A 80 -53.29 30.76 0.88
C PRO A 80 -52.41 30.17 -0.23
N LEU A 81 -52.36 30.77 -1.42
CA LEU A 81 -51.44 30.35 -2.50
C LEU A 81 -49.98 30.66 -2.13
N ASP A 82 -49.70 31.85 -1.61
CA ASP A 82 -48.37 32.23 -1.13
C ASP A 82 -47.90 31.29 -0.01
N ASN A 83 -48.77 30.99 0.97
CA ASN A 83 -48.48 30.03 2.03
C ASN A 83 -48.20 28.63 1.48
N ALA A 84 -49.00 28.15 0.52
CA ALA A 84 -48.77 26.85 -0.12
C ALA A 84 -47.44 26.81 -0.89
N SER A 85 -47.09 27.88 -1.60
CA SER A 85 -45.80 28.01 -2.28
C SER A 85 -44.63 27.96 -1.29
N GLY A 86 -44.76 28.66 -0.15
CA GLY A 86 -43.76 28.65 0.92
C GLY A 86 -43.55 27.25 1.52
N SER A 87 -44.63 26.51 1.79
CA SER A 87 -44.52 25.13 2.27
C SER A 87 -43.84 24.20 1.26
N LEU A 88 -44.09 24.38 -0.03
CA LEU A 88 -43.41 23.60 -1.09
C LEU A 88 -41.92 23.93 -1.17
N GLU A 89 -41.53 25.20 -0.99
CA GLU A 89 -40.12 25.60 -0.90
C GLU A 89 -39.43 25.01 0.32
N GLU A 90 -40.09 24.98 1.47
CA GLU A 90 -39.57 24.36 2.69
C GLU A 90 -39.33 22.85 2.49
N ILE A 91 -40.26 22.16 1.82
CA ILE A 91 -40.10 20.74 1.44
C ILE A 91 -38.87 20.56 0.54
N ALA A 92 -38.73 21.42 -0.49
CA ALA A 92 -37.60 21.34 -1.39
C ALA A 92 -36.25 21.62 -0.69
N ALA A 93 -36.22 22.59 0.22
CA ALA A 93 -35.04 22.91 1.02
C ALA A 93 -34.70 21.77 2.00
N ALA A 94 -35.71 21.13 2.60
CA ALA A 94 -35.52 19.96 3.44
C ALA A 94 -34.96 18.76 2.67
N ALA A 95 -35.45 18.53 1.44
CA ALA A 95 -34.94 17.50 0.56
C ALA A 95 -33.46 17.74 0.19
N GLU A 96 -33.07 18.98 -0.14
CA GLU A 96 -31.66 19.33 -0.42
C GLU A 96 -30.73 19.12 0.77
N ARG A 97 -31.18 19.43 1.99
CA ARG A 97 -30.41 19.14 3.21
C ARG A 97 -30.19 17.62 3.37
N GLN A 98 -31.21 16.81 3.07
CA GLN A 98 -31.08 15.35 3.11
C GLN A 98 -30.15 14.82 2.01
N ILE A 99 -30.23 15.34 0.79
CA ILE A 99 -29.32 14.97 -0.30
C ILE A 99 -27.87 15.23 0.12
N THR A 100 -27.58 16.42 0.66
CA THR A 100 -26.24 16.77 1.14
C THR A 100 -25.76 15.82 2.26
N ALA A 101 -26.65 15.45 3.19
CA ALA A 101 -26.33 14.51 4.26
C ALA A 101 -26.03 13.10 3.71
N ILE A 102 -26.81 12.61 2.75
CA ILE A 102 -26.61 11.33 2.08
C ILE A 102 -25.28 11.32 1.32
N GLU A 103 -24.96 12.39 0.58
CA GLU A 103 -23.70 12.51 -0.15
C GLU A 103 -22.49 12.55 0.78
N THR A 104 -22.62 13.22 1.92
CA THR A 104 -21.56 13.27 2.95
C THR A 104 -21.38 11.89 3.58
N ALA A 105 -22.47 11.21 3.93
CA ALA A 105 -22.43 9.86 4.46
C ALA A 105 -21.80 8.89 3.45
N ALA A 106 -22.19 8.95 2.18
CA ALA A 106 -21.60 8.14 1.11
C ALA A 106 -20.08 8.34 1.02
N ALA A 107 -19.63 9.60 1.04
CA ALA A 107 -18.20 9.93 0.98
C ALA A 107 -17.43 9.39 2.19
N VAL A 108 -17.96 9.57 3.40
CA VAL A 108 -17.32 9.08 4.63
C VAL A 108 -17.29 7.56 4.67
N THR A 109 -18.41 6.89 4.35
CA THR A 109 -18.47 5.43 4.31
C THR A 109 -17.52 4.88 3.26
N GLY A 110 -17.53 5.42 2.03
CA GLY A 110 -16.59 5.01 0.98
C GLY A 110 -15.13 5.19 1.39
N LEU A 111 -14.79 6.31 2.03
CA LEU A 111 -13.45 6.56 2.56
C LEU A 111 -13.05 5.52 3.60
N VAL A 112 -13.90 5.24 4.59
CA VAL A 112 -13.63 4.27 5.66
C VAL A 112 -13.50 2.85 5.10
N THR A 113 -14.38 2.47 4.17
CA THR A 113 -14.33 1.17 3.47
C THR A 113 -13.02 0.96 2.73
N PHE A 114 -12.43 2.01 2.14
CA PHE A 114 -11.12 1.92 1.49
C PHE A 114 -9.95 2.01 2.49
N ALA A 115 -10.00 2.98 3.42
CA ALA A 115 -8.88 3.35 4.27
C ALA A 115 -8.49 2.22 5.25
N ILE A 116 -9.45 1.55 5.87
CA ILE A 116 -9.18 0.46 6.83
C ILE A 116 -8.34 -0.67 6.18
N PRO A 117 -8.81 -1.34 5.12
CA PRO A 117 -8.06 -2.45 4.50
C PRO A 117 -6.75 -1.98 3.85
N PHE A 118 -6.71 -0.75 3.33
CA PHE A 118 -5.48 -0.16 2.80
C PHE A 118 -4.42 0.04 3.89
N LEU A 119 -4.80 0.59 5.05
CA LEU A 119 -3.91 0.77 6.20
C LEU A 119 -3.42 -0.57 6.74
N ILE A 120 -4.29 -1.58 6.81
CA ILE A 120 -3.90 -2.95 7.21
C ILE A 120 -2.85 -3.51 6.23
N ALA A 121 -3.08 -3.40 4.93
CA ALA A 121 -2.13 -3.83 3.91
C ALA A 121 -0.79 -3.08 4.04
N LEU A 122 -0.83 -1.76 4.29
CA LEU A 122 0.35 -0.93 4.49
C LEU A 122 1.13 -1.36 5.73
N VAL A 123 0.47 -1.56 6.87
CA VAL A 123 1.11 -2.00 8.13
C VAL A 123 1.77 -3.37 7.99
N ILE A 124 1.20 -4.28 7.20
CA ILE A 124 1.78 -5.61 6.97
C ILE A 124 2.95 -5.54 5.97
N TRP A 125 2.83 -4.75 4.91
CA TRP A 125 3.80 -4.71 3.81
C TRP A 125 5.02 -3.82 4.09
N LEU A 126 4.80 -2.64 4.69
CA LEU A 126 5.84 -1.63 4.94
C LEU A 126 7.02 -2.16 5.81
N PRO A 127 6.81 -2.87 6.94
CA PRO A 127 7.93 -3.40 7.72
C PRO A 127 8.70 -4.49 6.98
N ARG A 128 8.05 -5.33 6.16
CA ARG A 128 8.73 -6.33 5.33
C ARG A 128 9.66 -5.66 4.32
N ARG A 129 9.22 -4.56 3.71
CA ARG A 129 10.00 -3.81 2.73
C ARG A 129 11.12 -2.99 3.37
N LEU A 130 10.86 -2.35 4.51
CA LEU A 130 11.86 -1.59 5.27
C LEU A 130 12.97 -2.49 5.84
N ARG A 131 12.66 -3.71 6.29
CA ARG A 131 13.68 -4.70 6.71
C ARG A 131 14.67 -4.99 5.60
N TYR A 132 14.18 -5.22 4.38
CA TYR A 132 15.04 -5.50 3.22
C TYR A 132 15.99 -4.33 2.92
N LEU A 133 15.46 -3.09 2.89
CA LEU A 133 16.25 -1.88 2.65
C LEU A 133 17.33 -1.65 3.72
N ARG A 134 17.01 -1.90 5.00
CA ARG A 134 17.97 -1.73 6.11
C ARG A 134 19.06 -2.80 6.10
N THR A 135 18.71 -4.05 5.83
CA THR A 135 19.67 -5.16 5.82
C THR A 135 20.64 -5.07 4.64
N SER A 136 20.21 -4.61 3.48
CA SER A 136 21.09 -4.46 2.31
C SER A 136 22.09 -3.32 2.43
N ARG A 137 21.71 -2.17 3.02
CA ARG A 137 22.62 -1.01 3.17
C ARG A 137 23.73 -1.24 4.19
N ALA A 138 23.41 -1.83 5.34
CA ALA A 138 24.41 -2.09 6.38
C ALA A 138 25.46 -3.11 5.94
N ALA A 139 25.06 -4.07 5.11
CA ALA A 139 25.96 -5.11 4.64
C ALA A 139 26.79 -4.69 3.41
N GLN A 140 26.32 -3.75 2.58
CA GLN A 140 27.14 -3.13 1.52
C GLN A 140 28.31 -2.32 2.11
N LEU A 141 28.06 -1.57 3.19
CA LEU A 141 29.10 -0.79 3.89
C LEU A 141 30.24 -1.64 4.48
N ILE A 142 29.94 -2.89 4.89
CA ILE A 142 30.94 -3.81 5.47
C ILE A 142 31.78 -4.48 4.36
N VAL A 143 31.17 -4.72 3.19
CA VAL A 143 31.87 -5.33 2.04
C VAL A 143 32.81 -4.33 1.36
N ASP A 144 32.43 -3.06 1.27
CA ASP A 144 33.26 -2.01 0.63
C ASP A 144 34.55 -1.68 1.40
N GLN A 145 34.67 -2.06 2.68
CA GLN A 145 35.84 -1.74 3.53
C GLN A 145 36.95 -2.81 3.52
N GLY A 146 36.85 -3.88 2.71
CA GLY A 146 37.94 -4.86 2.51
C GLY A 146 38.34 -5.69 3.75
N ARG A 147 37.62 -5.57 4.88
CA ARG A 147 37.86 -6.31 6.15
C ARG A 147 36.65 -7.14 6.61
N GLY A 148 35.75 -7.45 5.68
CA GLY A 148 34.43 -8.00 6.00
C GLY A 148 34.37 -9.49 6.28
N THR A 149 35.39 -10.29 5.91
CA THR A 149 35.32 -11.76 5.94
C THR A 149 35.06 -12.30 7.36
N ASP A 150 35.81 -11.84 8.36
CA ASP A 150 35.66 -12.32 9.75
C ASP A 150 34.32 -11.93 10.35
N LEU A 151 33.85 -10.71 10.07
CA LEU A 151 32.56 -10.21 10.52
C LEU A 151 31.40 -10.95 9.85
N LEU A 152 31.52 -11.25 8.56
CA LEU A 152 30.55 -12.03 7.79
C LEU A 152 30.52 -13.48 8.25
N ALA A 153 31.69 -14.09 8.49
CA ALA A 153 31.81 -15.44 9.04
C ALA A 153 31.19 -15.52 10.44
N LEU A 154 31.45 -14.55 11.31
CA LEU A 154 30.84 -14.45 12.64
C LEU A 154 29.31 -14.27 12.54
N ARG A 155 28.83 -13.41 11.64
CA ARG A 155 27.39 -13.25 11.39
C ARG A 155 26.75 -14.53 10.86
N ALA A 156 27.49 -15.29 10.03
CA ALA A 156 27.04 -16.57 9.51
C ALA A 156 26.78 -17.54 10.66
N LEU A 157 27.76 -17.69 11.57
CA LEU A 157 27.65 -18.51 12.77
C LEU A 157 26.48 -18.09 13.68
N ALA A 158 26.22 -16.79 13.79
CA ALA A 158 25.17 -16.27 14.68
C ALA A 158 23.74 -16.40 14.13
N HIS A 159 23.55 -16.47 12.80
CA HIS A 159 22.21 -16.36 12.21
C HIS A 159 21.83 -17.49 11.25
N HIS A 160 22.73 -18.42 10.94
CA HIS A 160 22.40 -19.58 10.13
C HIS A 160 22.03 -20.78 10.99
N PRO A 161 21.07 -21.60 10.54
CA PRO A 161 20.72 -22.85 11.21
C PRO A 161 21.89 -23.84 11.18
N ILE A 162 22.00 -24.66 12.23
CA ILE A 162 23.15 -25.54 12.50
C ILE A 162 23.41 -26.50 11.34
N GLU A 163 22.37 -26.97 10.67
CA GLU A 163 22.45 -27.91 9.55
C GLU A 163 23.24 -27.32 8.37
N ARG A 164 23.12 -26.01 8.13
CA ARG A 164 23.89 -25.34 7.06
C ARG A 164 25.33 -25.07 7.45
N LEU A 165 25.61 -24.83 8.72
CA LEU A 165 26.97 -24.64 9.22
C LEU A 165 27.74 -25.96 9.21
N ARG A 166 27.08 -27.07 9.58
CA ARG A 166 27.67 -28.42 9.54
C ARG A 166 27.98 -28.93 8.12
N ALA A 167 27.29 -28.41 7.11
CA ALA A 167 27.59 -28.72 5.72
C ALA A 167 28.93 -28.10 5.24
N ILE A 168 29.45 -27.09 5.94
CA ILE A 168 30.73 -26.44 5.65
C ILE A 168 31.86 -27.14 6.41
N SER A 169 31.66 -27.42 7.70
CA SER A 169 32.65 -28.07 8.56
C SER A 169 31.94 -28.88 9.64
N ASP A 170 32.51 -30.03 10.03
CA ASP A 170 31.97 -30.85 11.11
C ASP A 170 31.91 -30.10 12.46
N ASP A 171 32.86 -29.20 12.70
CA ASP A 171 32.89 -28.28 13.84
C ASP A 171 33.26 -26.84 13.37
N PRO A 172 32.26 -26.07 12.92
CA PRO A 172 32.47 -24.76 12.33
C PRO A 172 32.96 -23.72 13.35
N VAL A 173 32.68 -23.91 14.64
CA VAL A 173 33.14 -23.01 15.71
C VAL A 173 34.63 -23.21 15.98
N LYS A 174 35.09 -24.47 16.01
CA LYS A 174 36.51 -24.79 16.18
C LYS A 174 37.33 -24.32 14.99
N ALA A 175 36.84 -24.56 13.76
CA ALA A 175 37.49 -24.09 12.54
C ALA A 175 37.59 -22.55 12.49
N TRP A 176 36.54 -21.84 12.93
CA TRP A 176 36.57 -20.38 13.05
C TRP A 176 37.57 -19.89 14.11
N ARG A 177 37.62 -20.53 15.30
CA ARG A 177 38.62 -20.18 16.34
C ARG A 177 40.06 -20.43 15.89
N ALA A 178 40.29 -21.41 15.03
CA ALA A 178 41.60 -21.70 14.45
C ALA A 178 41.98 -20.72 13.32
N ALA A 179 41.10 -19.77 12.98
CA ALA A 179 41.25 -18.85 11.85
C ALA A 179 41.52 -19.60 10.53
N ASP A 180 40.87 -20.75 10.32
CA ASP A 180 40.99 -21.52 9.09
C ASP A 180 40.48 -20.68 7.89
N PRO A 181 41.37 -20.30 6.96
CA PRO A 181 41.01 -19.40 5.86
C PRO A 181 39.88 -19.96 4.98
N GLU A 182 39.87 -21.27 4.74
CA GLU A 182 38.90 -21.91 3.85
C GLU A 182 37.51 -21.94 4.50
N CYS A 183 37.44 -22.29 5.78
CA CYS A 183 36.19 -22.24 6.55
C CYS A 183 35.64 -20.81 6.66
N MET A 184 36.50 -19.82 6.94
CA MET A 184 36.07 -18.43 7.04
C MET A 184 35.55 -17.86 5.72
N GLU A 185 36.19 -18.18 4.59
CA GLU A 185 35.68 -17.79 3.27
C GLU A 185 34.33 -18.44 2.96
N GLN A 186 34.15 -19.73 3.28
CA GLN A 186 32.89 -20.43 3.04
C GLN A 186 31.75 -19.92 3.93
N LEU A 187 32.04 -19.62 5.20
CA LEU A 187 31.07 -18.99 6.12
C LEU A 187 30.71 -17.57 5.66
N ALA A 188 31.70 -16.78 5.25
CA ALA A 188 31.45 -15.45 4.70
C ALA A 188 30.63 -15.52 3.41
N ALA A 189 30.93 -16.46 2.52
CA ALA A 189 30.17 -16.70 1.30
C ALA A 189 28.71 -17.10 1.59
N LEU A 190 28.48 -17.92 2.63
CA LEU A 190 27.13 -18.29 3.06
C LEU A 190 26.31 -17.08 3.50
N GLU A 191 26.91 -16.14 4.24
CA GLU A 191 26.25 -14.92 4.70
C GLU A 191 26.09 -13.88 3.59
N VAL A 192 27.08 -13.72 2.70
CA VAL A 192 26.98 -12.91 1.48
C VAL A 192 25.85 -13.42 0.59
N HIS A 193 25.73 -14.76 0.47
CA HIS A 193 24.62 -15.40 -0.19
C HIS A 193 23.31 -15.10 0.53
N ARG A 194 23.22 -15.17 1.88
CA ARG A 194 21.99 -14.79 2.59
C ARG A 194 21.57 -13.34 2.31
N LEU A 195 22.54 -12.43 2.18
CA LEU A 195 22.33 -10.99 2.01
C LEU A 195 22.13 -10.55 0.56
N GLY A 196 22.43 -11.41 -0.41
CA GLY A 196 22.29 -11.12 -1.84
C GLY A 196 23.30 -10.09 -2.36
N ILE A 197 24.45 -9.96 -1.70
CA ILE A 197 25.50 -8.99 -2.06
C ILE A 197 26.47 -9.64 -3.04
N ARG A 198 27.01 -8.87 -3.98
CA ARG A 198 28.09 -9.36 -4.87
C ARG A 198 29.42 -9.37 -4.11
N PRO A 199 30.22 -10.44 -4.21
CA PRO A 199 31.60 -10.39 -3.77
C PRO A 199 32.33 -9.27 -4.53
N GLY A 200 33.03 -8.40 -3.81
CA GLY A 200 33.93 -7.42 -4.43
C GLY A 200 35.12 -8.13 -5.11
N PRO A 201 35.81 -7.46 -6.05
CA PRO A 201 36.88 -8.10 -6.85
C PRO A 201 38.09 -8.57 -6.05
N ASP A 202 38.25 -8.12 -4.80
CA ASP A 202 39.51 -8.19 -4.06
C ASP A 202 39.72 -9.44 -3.19
N HIS A 203 38.82 -10.44 -3.22
CA HIS A 203 39.02 -11.66 -2.43
C HIS A 203 39.95 -12.70 -3.09
N ARG A 204 40.50 -12.46 -4.29
CA ARG A 204 41.56 -13.34 -4.80
C ARG A 204 42.82 -13.03 -4.01
N GLY A 205 43.02 -13.77 -2.92
CA GLY A 205 44.28 -13.75 -2.18
C GLY A 205 45.47 -13.86 -3.14
N PRO A 206 46.62 -13.25 -2.81
CA PRO A 206 47.79 -13.26 -3.68
C PRO A 206 48.10 -14.70 -4.08
N GLY A 207 48.11 -14.95 -5.39
CA GLY A 207 48.28 -16.29 -5.95
C GLY A 207 49.46 -17.00 -5.31
N ARG A 208 49.21 -18.21 -4.80
CA ARG A 208 50.28 -19.12 -4.40
C ARG A 208 51.22 -19.31 -5.60
N PRO A 209 52.54 -19.05 -5.48
CA PRO A 209 53.50 -19.46 -6.49
C PRO A 209 53.41 -20.98 -6.65
N GLY A 210 53.40 -21.44 -7.90
CA GLY A 210 53.30 -22.85 -8.25
C GLY A 210 54.34 -23.68 -7.49
N VAL A 211 53.85 -24.67 -6.74
CA VAL A 211 54.70 -25.71 -6.17
C VAL A 211 55.06 -26.65 -7.32
N ASP A 212 56.26 -26.47 -7.88
CA ASP A 212 56.89 -27.45 -8.76
C ASP A 212 56.99 -28.78 -8.02
N ARG A 213 56.32 -29.81 -8.56
CA ARG A 213 56.49 -31.19 -8.11
C ARG A 213 57.74 -31.78 -8.77
N PRO A 214 58.59 -32.52 -8.03
CA PRO A 214 59.78 -33.11 -8.60
C PRO A 214 59.41 -34.23 -9.58
N ALA A 215 60.12 -34.26 -10.71
CA ALA A 215 60.03 -35.32 -11.70
C ALA A 215 60.44 -36.66 -11.07
N VAL A 216 59.52 -37.62 -11.09
CA VAL A 216 59.81 -39.03 -10.82
C VAL A 216 60.58 -39.57 -12.02
N ARG A 217 61.72 -40.21 -11.72
CA ARG A 217 62.65 -40.85 -12.65
C ARG A 217 62.01 -41.93 -13.50
#